data_AF-A0A412LG79-F1
#
_entry.id   AF-A0A412LG79-F1
#
_cell.length_a   1.000
_cell.length_b   1.000
_cell.length_c   1.000
_cell.angle_alpha   90.00
_cell.angle_beta   90.00
_cell.angle_gamma   90.00
#
_symmetry.space_group_name_H-M   'P 1'
#
loop_
_entity.id
_entity.type
_entity.pdbx_description
1 polymer ?
#
loop_
_entity_poly.entity_id
_entity_poly.type
_entity_poly.pdbx_seq_one_letter_code
_entity_poly.pdbx_strand_id
1 'polypeptide(L)'
;MDFITAGDYKNYLARMFQFDWTKVCLIMIASAIFFLLIYTITQWKYLSFQGICVCMLLGVYMGCVAGVTLYNRTPTGVHRANLDLFWSYRAYFETGSKIRIVEDVCNIVMLVPFGILVPILFRWARNFAVFFLCDLAFTVFIEGMQYYTTRGLFELDDIFNNALGGIAGFLIFSMIYMVIRDCRRLFCRRHMCREY
;
A
#
# COMPACT_ATOMS: atom_id res chain seq x y z
N MET A 1 5.98 -30.69 -11.44
CA MET A 1 5.28 -29.40 -11.25
C MET A 1 4.22 -29.62 -10.18
N ASP A 2 4.58 -29.43 -8.92
CA ASP A 2 3.59 -29.61 -7.84
C ASP A 2 2.64 -28.42 -7.84
N PHE A 3 1.34 -28.70 -7.94
CA PHE A 3 0.31 -27.71 -7.71
C PHE A 3 0.26 -27.46 -6.21
N ILE A 4 0.53 -26.22 -5.79
CA ILE A 4 0.21 -25.78 -4.43
C ILE A 4 -1.28 -26.06 -4.26
N THR A 5 -1.63 -26.97 -3.35
CA THR A 5 -3.02 -27.34 -3.17
C THR A 5 -3.78 -26.18 -2.52
N ALA A 6 -5.10 -26.13 -2.67
CA ALA A 6 -5.91 -25.12 -1.99
C ALA A 6 -5.71 -25.11 -0.45
N GLY A 7 -5.31 -26.26 0.12
CA GLY A 7 -4.95 -26.38 1.53
C GLY A 7 -3.65 -25.66 1.87
N ASP A 8 -2.65 -25.72 1.00
CA ASP A 8 -1.36 -25.06 1.19
C ASP A 8 -1.49 -23.53 1.15
N TYR A 9 -2.34 -23.00 0.27
CA TYR A 9 -2.66 -21.56 0.24
C TYR A 9 -3.36 -21.08 1.51
N LYS A 10 -4.36 -21.83 2.02
CA LYS A 10 -5.02 -21.49 3.29
C LYS A 10 -4.05 -21.45 4.45
N ASN A 11 -3.15 -22.42 4.52
CA ASN A 11 -2.13 -22.49 5.57
C ASN A 11 -1.10 -21.35 5.44
N TYR A 12 -0.71 -20.99 4.22
CA TYR A 12 0.18 -19.85 3.96
C TYR A 12 -0.45 -18.52 4.39
N LEU A 13 -1.70 -18.27 3.98
CA LEU A 13 -2.43 -17.06 4.37
C LEU A 13 -2.67 -17.01 5.89
N ALA A 14 -3.01 -18.13 6.52
CA ALA A 14 -3.16 -18.19 7.97
C ALA A 14 -1.85 -17.80 8.68
N ARG A 15 -0.70 -18.30 8.20
CA ARG A 15 0.61 -17.91 8.73
C ARG A 15 0.91 -16.43 8.49
N MET A 16 0.46 -15.85 7.39
CA MET A 16 0.70 -14.43 7.08
C MET A 16 0.12 -13.47 8.12
N PHE A 17 -0.98 -13.85 8.76
CA PHE A 17 -1.66 -13.07 9.81
C PHE A 17 -1.38 -13.56 11.23
N GLN A 18 -0.37 -14.43 11.42
CA GLN A 18 0.09 -14.87 12.74
C GLN A 18 1.13 -13.89 13.31
N PHE A 19 0.65 -12.73 13.74
CA PHE A 19 1.46 -11.73 14.43
C PHE A 19 0.81 -11.26 15.73
N ASP A 20 1.61 -10.57 16.54
CA ASP A 20 1.18 -9.98 17.81
C ASP A 20 0.22 -8.81 17.57
N TRP A 21 -1.08 -9.09 17.62
CA TRP A 21 -2.15 -8.12 17.39
C TRP A 21 -2.09 -6.93 18.35
N THR A 22 -1.51 -7.07 19.53
CA THR A 22 -1.39 -5.94 20.47
C THR A 22 -0.49 -4.86 19.89
N LYS A 23 0.67 -5.24 19.34
CA LYS A 23 1.63 -4.32 18.70
C LYS A 23 1.06 -3.71 17.42
N VAL A 24 0.36 -4.52 16.63
CA VAL A 24 -0.29 -4.03 15.41
C VAL A 24 -1.37 -3.00 15.73
N CYS A 25 -2.23 -3.25 16.72
CA CYS A 25 -3.23 -2.28 17.16
C CYS A 25 -2.61 -0.96 17.66
N LEU A 26 -1.49 -1.01 18.39
CA LEU A 26 -0.77 0.18 18.81
C LEU A 26 -0.29 1.01 17.62
N ILE A 27 0.24 0.37 16.57
CA ILE A 27 0.66 1.06 15.34
C ILE A 27 -0.55 1.63 14.60
N MET A 28 -1.67 0.92 14.53
CA MET A 28 -2.89 1.43 13.90
C MET A 28 -3.35 2.74 14.56
N ILE A 29 -3.38 2.75 15.90
CA ILE A 29 -3.79 3.93 16.68
C ILE A 29 -2.78 5.06 16.49
N ALA A 30 -1.48 4.79 16.63
CA ALA A 30 -0.44 5.79 16.52
C ALA A 30 -0.40 6.43 15.12
N SER A 31 -0.50 5.63 14.06
CA SER A 31 -0.54 6.11 12.68
C SER A 31 -1.84 6.85 12.35
N ALA A 32 -2.99 6.43 12.86
CA ALA A 32 -4.24 7.17 12.72
C ALA A 32 -4.13 8.57 13.36
N ILE A 33 -3.60 8.67 14.58
CA ILE A 33 -3.36 9.95 15.26
C ILE A 33 -2.40 10.82 14.44
N PHE A 34 -1.30 10.24 13.95
CA PHE A 34 -0.33 10.96 13.12
C PHE A 34 -0.97 11.55 11.86
N PHE A 35 -1.74 10.76 11.10
CA PHE A 35 -2.44 11.28 9.92
C PHE A 35 -3.50 12.31 10.26
N LEU A 36 -4.22 12.15 11.37
CA LEU A 36 -5.18 13.14 11.85
C LEU A 36 -4.50 14.47 12.19
N LEU A 37 -3.35 14.45 12.85
CA LEU A 37 -2.58 15.65 13.16
C LEU A 37 -2.10 16.37 11.88
N ILE A 38 -1.54 15.63 10.92
CA ILE A 38 -1.15 16.23 9.63
C ILE A 38 -2.37 16.78 8.91
N TYR A 39 -3.48 16.04 8.90
CA TYR A 39 -4.72 16.48 8.27
C TYR A 39 -5.27 17.75 8.92
N THR A 40 -5.29 17.85 10.25
CA THR A 40 -5.79 19.05 10.94
C THR A 40 -4.89 20.26 10.71
N ILE A 41 -3.57 20.07 10.66
CA ILE A 41 -2.61 21.15 10.34
C ILE A 41 -2.80 21.62 8.90
N THR A 42 -2.93 20.69 7.95
CA THR A 42 -3.03 21.03 6.52
C THR A 42 -4.41 21.55 6.10
N GLN A 43 -5.48 21.14 6.79
CA GLN A 43 -6.87 21.52 6.49
C GLN A 43 -7.52 22.32 7.62
N TRP A 44 -6.74 23.06 8.43
CA TRP A 44 -7.20 23.73 9.67
C TRP A 44 -8.53 24.50 9.55
N LYS A 45 -8.82 25.09 8.39
CA LYS A 45 -10.04 25.87 8.15
C LYS A 45 -11.25 25.02 7.69
N TYR A 46 -11.03 23.80 7.20
CA TYR A 46 -12.04 22.98 6.51
C TYR A 46 -11.90 21.48 6.82
N LEU A 47 -12.02 21.09 8.09
CA LEU A 47 -12.10 19.67 8.46
C LEU A 47 -13.42 19.05 7.97
N SER A 48 -13.30 18.05 7.11
CA SER A 48 -14.42 17.20 6.72
C SER A 48 -14.42 15.87 7.48
N PHE A 49 -15.61 15.35 7.80
CA PHE A 49 -15.79 14.00 8.36
C PHE A 49 -15.19 12.91 7.47
N GLN A 50 -15.32 13.05 6.14
CA GLN A 50 -14.73 12.14 5.16
C GLN A 50 -13.21 12.03 5.32
N GLY A 51 -12.51 13.17 5.50
CA GLY A 51 -11.06 13.15 5.72
C GLY A 51 -10.65 12.48 7.04
N ILE A 52 -11.44 12.62 8.10
CA ILE A 52 -11.22 11.90 9.36
C ILE A 52 -11.34 10.39 9.13
N CYS A 53 -12.39 9.93 8.44
CA CYS A 53 -12.55 8.52 8.09
C CYS A 53 -11.37 7.99 7.26
N VAL A 54 -10.88 8.76 6.29
CA VAL A 54 -9.71 8.38 5.47
C VAL A 54 -8.44 8.28 6.32
N CYS A 55 -8.22 9.18 7.29
CA CYS A 55 -7.10 9.07 8.23
C CYS A 55 -7.18 7.79 9.08
N MET A 56 -8.37 7.43 9.57
CA MET A 56 -8.57 6.20 10.33
C MET A 56 -8.32 4.96 9.47
N LEU A 57 -8.80 4.95 8.22
CA LEU A 57 -8.54 3.87 7.27
C LEU A 57 -7.04 3.73 6.95
N LEU A 58 -6.33 4.85 6.76
CA LEU A 58 -4.88 4.85 6.59
C LEU A 58 -4.16 4.30 7.83
N GLY A 59 -4.63 4.62 9.04
CA GLY A 59 -4.05 4.07 10.26
C GLY A 59 -4.21 2.55 10.36
N VAL A 60 -5.42 2.04 10.12
CA VAL A 60 -5.69 0.59 10.05
C VAL A 60 -4.80 -0.07 9.00
N TYR A 61 -4.73 0.51 7.80
CA TYR A 61 -3.87 0.04 6.72
C TYR A 61 -2.39 -0.04 7.13
N MET A 62 -1.85 1.02 7.74
CA MET A 62 -0.44 1.07 8.17
C MET A 62 -0.12 -0.01 9.21
N GLY A 63 -1.04 -0.29 10.13
CA GLY A 63 -0.88 -1.39 11.06
C GLY A 63 -0.86 -2.75 10.38
N CYS A 64 -1.73 -2.99 9.40
CA CYS A 64 -1.72 -4.23 8.61
C CYS A 64 -0.40 -4.41 7.84
N VAL A 65 0.10 -3.35 7.18
CA VAL A 65 1.38 -3.36 6.48
C VAL A 65 2.50 -3.71 7.46
N ALA A 66 2.61 -3.01 8.58
CA ALA A 66 3.62 -3.30 9.60
C ALA A 66 3.48 -4.73 10.16
N GLY A 67 2.25 -5.22 10.35
CA GLY A 67 1.96 -6.58 10.78
C GLY A 67 2.57 -7.62 9.83
N VAL A 68 2.28 -7.48 8.55
CA VAL A 68 2.72 -8.41 7.50
C VAL A 68 4.23 -8.31 7.22
N THR A 69 4.79 -7.11 7.17
CA THR A 69 6.20 -6.91 6.76
C THR A 69 7.19 -7.05 7.92
N LEU A 70 6.80 -6.61 9.13
CA LEU A 70 7.70 -6.57 10.28
C LEU A 70 7.33 -7.60 11.36
N TYR A 71 6.07 -7.77 11.71
CA TYR A 71 5.73 -8.63 12.87
C TYR A 71 5.52 -10.10 12.52
N ASN A 72 5.23 -10.40 11.26
CA ASN A 72 5.12 -11.77 10.77
C ASN A 72 6.50 -12.39 10.43
N ARG A 73 7.57 -11.59 10.41
CA ARG A 73 8.92 -12.03 10.02
C ARG A 73 9.83 -12.11 11.24
N THR A 74 10.51 -13.24 11.40
CA THR A 74 11.50 -13.42 12.48
C THR A 74 12.82 -12.72 12.10
N PRO A 75 13.43 -11.94 13.01
CA PRO A 75 14.75 -11.38 12.78
C PRO A 75 15.77 -12.50 12.58
N THR A 76 16.50 -12.46 11.47
CA THR A 76 17.56 -13.42 11.15
C THR A 76 18.90 -13.04 11.79
N GLY A 77 19.04 -11.79 12.25
CA GLY A 77 20.29 -11.25 12.77
C GLY A 77 21.36 -10.98 11.71
N VAL A 78 21.05 -11.21 10.43
CA VAL A 78 21.97 -11.01 9.31
C VAL A 78 21.34 -10.04 8.31
N HIS A 79 22.10 -9.01 7.96
CA HIS A 79 21.72 -8.11 6.88
C HIS A 79 22.02 -8.76 5.53
N ARG A 80 21.01 -8.87 4.68
CA ARG A 80 21.15 -9.36 3.30
C ARG A 80 20.49 -8.38 2.36
N ALA A 81 21.14 -8.08 1.25
CA ALA A 81 20.62 -7.22 0.20
C ALA A 81 20.86 -7.87 -1.16
N ASN A 82 19.86 -7.78 -2.03
CA ASN A 82 19.95 -8.18 -3.42
C ASN A 82 19.53 -6.99 -4.30
N LEU A 83 20.50 -6.47 -5.05
CA LEU A 83 20.31 -5.34 -5.95
C LEU A 83 20.20 -5.76 -7.42
N ASP A 84 20.07 -7.06 -7.68
CA ASP A 84 19.85 -7.58 -9.01
C ASP A 84 18.37 -7.50 -9.37
N LEU A 85 18.01 -6.56 -10.25
CA LEU A 85 16.64 -6.37 -10.69
C LEU A 85 16.18 -7.52 -11.60
N PHE A 86 14.96 -7.97 -11.35
CA PHE A 86 14.26 -9.11 -11.92
C PHE A 86 14.86 -10.48 -11.61
N TRP A 87 15.71 -10.57 -10.60
CA TRP A 87 16.21 -11.86 -10.14
C TRP A 87 15.08 -12.75 -9.61
N SER A 88 14.04 -12.19 -8.97
CA SER A 88 12.96 -12.98 -8.35
C SER A 88 12.16 -13.71 -9.43
N TYR A 89 11.89 -12.97 -10.50
CA TYR A 89 11.28 -13.44 -11.74
C TYR A 89 12.15 -14.48 -12.46
N ARG A 90 13.46 -14.23 -12.63
CA ARG A 90 14.36 -15.23 -13.24
C ARG A 90 14.41 -16.52 -12.44
N ALA A 91 14.58 -16.40 -11.12
CA ALA A 91 14.58 -17.53 -10.21
C ALA A 91 13.28 -18.34 -10.30
N TYR A 92 12.12 -17.68 -10.50
CA TYR A 92 10.86 -18.38 -10.76
C TYR A 92 10.92 -19.24 -12.04
N PHE A 93 11.38 -18.68 -13.16
CA PHE A 93 11.47 -19.42 -14.42
C PHE A 93 12.47 -20.58 -14.36
N GLU A 94 13.55 -20.43 -13.58
CA GLU A 94 14.61 -21.44 -13.44
C GLU A 94 14.24 -22.55 -12.45
N THR A 95 13.69 -22.20 -11.28
CA THR A 95 13.42 -23.15 -10.18
C THR A 95 11.95 -23.60 -10.12
N GLY A 96 11.04 -22.93 -10.81
CA GLY A 96 9.60 -23.17 -10.73
C GLY A 96 8.98 -22.79 -9.38
N SER A 97 9.67 -21.98 -8.57
CA SER A 97 9.27 -21.65 -7.20
C SER A 97 8.06 -20.72 -7.15
N LYS A 98 6.86 -21.32 -7.14
CA LYS A 98 5.57 -20.61 -7.13
C LYS A 98 5.37 -19.69 -5.91
N ILE A 99 6.06 -19.94 -4.79
CA ILE A 99 5.92 -19.13 -3.58
C ILE A 99 6.47 -17.72 -3.78
N ARG A 100 7.52 -17.55 -4.60
CA ARG A 100 8.13 -16.25 -4.90
C ARG A 100 7.16 -15.33 -5.64
N ILE A 101 6.47 -15.85 -6.65
CA ILE A 101 5.42 -15.09 -7.35
C ILE A 101 4.32 -14.66 -6.40
N VAL A 102 3.94 -15.51 -5.44
CA VAL A 102 2.92 -15.13 -4.46
C VAL A 102 3.43 -13.98 -3.59
N GLU A 103 4.70 -13.99 -3.17
CA GLU A 103 5.33 -12.89 -2.45
C GLU A 103 5.38 -11.60 -3.30
N ASP A 104 5.83 -11.68 -4.56
CA ASP A 104 5.84 -10.54 -5.51
C ASP A 104 4.44 -9.93 -5.69
N VAL A 105 3.41 -10.78 -5.87
CA VAL A 105 2.01 -10.33 -6.01
C VAL A 105 1.49 -9.73 -4.70
N CYS A 106 1.84 -10.29 -3.55
CA CYS A 106 1.48 -9.73 -2.25
C CYS A 106 2.09 -8.33 -2.07
N ASN A 107 3.33 -8.11 -2.51
CA ASN A 107 3.99 -6.80 -2.50
C ASN A 107 3.25 -5.79 -3.38
N ILE A 108 2.86 -6.17 -4.62
CA ILE A 108 2.01 -5.32 -5.47
C ILE A 108 0.69 -4.98 -4.76
N VAL A 109 -0.04 -5.97 -4.26
CA VAL A 109 -1.35 -5.76 -3.62
C VAL A 109 -1.25 -4.91 -2.36
N MET A 110 -0.14 -5.00 -1.63
CA MET A 110 0.10 -4.26 -0.38
C MET A 110 0.07 -2.74 -0.56
N LEU A 111 0.52 -2.20 -1.70
CA LEU A 111 0.60 -0.75 -1.94
C LEU A 111 -0.60 -0.17 -2.69
N VAL A 112 -1.51 -1.01 -3.21
CA VAL A 112 -2.74 -0.54 -3.86
C VAL A 112 -3.58 0.38 -2.95
N PRO A 113 -3.83 0.06 -1.66
CA PRO A 113 -4.59 0.95 -0.80
C PRO A 113 -3.90 2.30 -0.56
N PHE A 114 -2.56 2.33 -0.48
CA PHE A 114 -1.80 3.58 -0.38
C PHE A 114 -2.04 4.47 -1.60
N GLY A 115 -1.98 3.90 -2.80
CA GLY A 115 -2.24 4.62 -4.05
C GLY A 115 -3.65 5.21 -4.17
N ILE A 116 -4.63 4.58 -3.53
CA ILE A 116 -6.01 5.07 -3.51
C ILE A 116 -6.21 6.16 -2.43
N LEU A 117 -5.75 5.91 -1.21
CA LEU A 117 -6.10 6.72 -0.04
C LEU A 117 -5.33 8.04 0.03
N VAL A 118 -4.06 8.04 -0.35
CA VAL A 118 -3.20 9.24 -0.30
C VAL A 118 -3.75 10.41 -1.14
N PRO A 119 -4.11 10.25 -2.42
CA PRO A 119 -4.67 11.35 -3.24
C PRO A 119 -6.11 11.75 -2.85
N ILE A 120 -6.83 10.90 -2.11
CA ILE A 120 -8.10 11.26 -1.49
C ILE A 120 -7.85 12.25 -0.34
N LEU A 121 -6.90 11.93 0.54
CA LEU A 121 -6.59 12.74 1.71
C LEU A 121 -5.88 14.05 1.33
N PHE A 122 -4.89 13.98 0.45
CA PHE A 122 -4.02 15.09 0.09
C PHE A 122 -4.20 15.52 -1.36
N ARG A 123 -4.70 16.74 -1.57
CA ARG A 123 -4.91 17.29 -2.92
C ARG A 123 -3.62 17.42 -3.74
N TRP A 124 -2.49 17.72 -3.08
CA TRP A 124 -1.18 17.82 -3.73
C TRP A 124 -0.71 16.47 -4.29
N ALA A 125 -1.10 15.37 -3.63
CA ALA A 125 -0.77 14.01 -4.07
C ALA A 125 -1.63 13.53 -5.25
N ARG A 126 -2.51 14.37 -5.80
CA ARG A 126 -3.22 14.08 -7.07
C ARG A 126 -2.34 14.34 -8.29
N ASN A 127 -1.21 15.02 -8.12
CA ASN A 127 -0.18 15.11 -9.15
C ASN A 127 0.59 13.78 -9.18
N PHE A 128 0.60 13.11 -10.34
CA PHE A 128 1.23 11.80 -10.48
C PHE A 128 2.72 11.80 -10.12
N ALA A 129 3.49 12.83 -10.51
CA ALA A 129 4.92 12.89 -10.21
C ALA A 129 5.17 13.03 -8.69
N VAL A 130 4.37 13.87 -8.02
CA VAL A 130 4.47 14.03 -6.56
C VAL A 130 4.06 12.74 -5.85
N PHE A 131 2.97 12.11 -6.30
CA PHE A 131 2.54 10.82 -5.78
C PHE A 131 3.61 9.74 -5.96
N PHE A 132 4.16 9.62 -7.17
CA PHE A 132 5.19 8.63 -7.49
C PHE A 132 6.43 8.77 -6.61
N LEU A 133 6.84 10.00 -6.30
CA LEU A 133 7.94 10.23 -5.34
C LEU A 133 7.57 9.78 -3.93
N CYS A 134 6.34 10.04 -3.47
CA CYS A 134 5.87 9.54 -2.17
C CYS A 134 5.77 8.01 -2.13
N ASP A 135 5.30 7.39 -3.20
CA ASP A 135 5.18 5.95 -3.37
C ASP A 135 6.55 5.25 -3.36
N LEU A 136 7.50 5.78 -4.12
CA LEU A 136 8.88 5.30 -4.13
C LEU A 136 9.54 5.46 -2.76
N ALA A 137 9.37 6.63 -2.12
CA ALA A 137 9.91 6.87 -0.78
C ALA A 137 9.32 5.92 0.26
N PHE A 138 8.01 5.66 0.20
CA PHE A 138 7.35 4.76 1.14
C PHE A 138 7.78 3.31 0.93
N THR A 139 7.91 2.90 -0.32
CA THR A 139 8.41 1.58 -0.67
C THR A 139 9.84 1.35 -0.19
N VAL A 140 10.75 2.30 -0.44
CA VAL A 140 12.13 2.25 0.08
C VAL A 140 12.14 2.22 1.60
N PHE A 141 11.23 2.93 2.25
CA PHE A 141 11.10 2.90 3.71
C PHE A 141 10.68 1.53 4.24
N ILE A 142 9.73 0.85 3.60
CA ILE A 142 9.31 -0.51 3.99
C ILE A 142 10.50 -1.48 3.92
N GLU A 143 11.16 -1.53 2.77
CA GLU A 143 12.32 -2.42 2.56
C GLU A 143 13.50 -2.04 3.49
N GLY A 144 13.74 -0.75 3.67
CA GLY A 144 14.76 -0.24 4.60
C GLY A 144 14.48 -0.66 6.05
N MET A 145 13.22 -0.65 6.48
CA MET A 145 12.82 -1.12 7.82
C MET A 145 13.00 -2.63 7.97
N GLN A 146 12.67 -3.43 6.95
CA GLN A 146 12.91 -4.87 6.95
C GLN A 146 14.40 -5.19 7.00
N TYR A 147 15.21 -4.47 6.23
CA TYR A 147 16.67 -4.59 6.24
C TYR A 147 17.27 -4.22 7.60
N TYR A 148 16.89 -3.06 8.15
CA TYR A 148 17.39 -2.58 9.44
C TYR A 148 17.01 -3.52 10.59
N THR A 149 15.80 -4.06 10.58
CA THR A 149 15.34 -5.01 11.59
C THR A 149 15.83 -6.44 11.36
N THR A 150 16.59 -6.71 10.29
CA THR A 150 17.09 -8.03 9.86
C THR A 150 15.98 -9.05 9.56
N ARG A 151 14.81 -8.57 9.15
CA ARG A 151 13.57 -9.36 8.96
C ARG A 151 13.26 -9.69 7.50
N GLY A 152 14.03 -9.14 6.56
CA GLY A 152 13.86 -9.38 5.14
C GLY A 152 15.18 -9.28 4.39
N LEU A 153 15.16 -9.79 3.16
CA LEU A 153 16.17 -9.52 2.15
C LEU A 153 15.81 -8.16 1.54
N PHE A 154 16.73 -7.20 1.51
CA PHE A 154 16.46 -5.93 0.84
C PHE A 154 16.51 -6.16 -0.67
N GLU A 155 15.35 -6.17 -1.34
CA GLU A 155 15.25 -6.57 -2.75
C GLU A 155 14.80 -5.40 -3.60
N LEU A 156 15.51 -5.11 -4.70
CA LEU A 156 15.02 -4.13 -5.68
C LEU A 156 13.73 -4.59 -6.36
N ASP A 157 13.51 -5.90 -6.45
CA ASP A 157 12.27 -6.48 -7.00
C ASP A 157 11.07 -6.14 -6.13
N ASP A 158 11.23 -6.17 -4.80
CA ASP A 158 10.18 -5.77 -3.87
C ASP A 158 9.89 -4.27 -3.98
N ILE A 159 10.92 -3.44 -4.17
CA ILE A 159 10.73 -2.01 -4.43
C ILE A 159 9.94 -1.78 -5.73
N PHE A 160 10.30 -2.50 -6.79
CA PHE A 160 9.61 -2.41 -8.07
C PHE A 160 8.14 -2.84 -7.95
N ASN A 161 7.88 -3.99 -7.32
CA ASN A 161 6.55 -4.57 -7.14
C ASN A 161 5.64 -3.69 -6.29
N ASN A 162 6.15 -3.20 -5.16
CA ASN A 162 5.44 -2.27 -4.29
C ASN A 162 5.07 -0.97 -5.04
N ALA A 163 6.01 -0.39 -5.79
CA ALA A 163 5.74 0.82 -6.60
C ALA A 163 4.69 0.56 -7.70
N LEU A 164 4.69 -0.61 -8.33
CA LEU A 164 3.62 -0.98 -9.27
C LEU A 164 2.25 -1.03 -8.58
N GLY A 165 2.20 -1.53 -7.35
CA GLY A 165 1.02 -1.51 -6.50
C GLY A 165 0.48 -0.10 -6.25
N GLY A 166 1.36 0.81 -5.87
CA GLY A 166 1.02 2.21 -5.61
C GLY A 166 0.51 2.92 -6.86
N ILE A 167 1.19 2.74 -8.00
CA ILE A 167 0.74 3.25 -9.31
C ILE A 167 -0.64 2.68 -9.66
N ALA A 168 -0.86 1.38 -9.51
CA ALA A 168 -2.16 0.76 -9.78
C ALA A 168 -3.27 1.36 -8.91
N GLY A 169 -3.03 1.55 -7.62
CA GLY A 169 -3.94 2.25 -6.71
C GLY A 169 -4.25 3.67 -7.15
N PHE A 170 -3.23 4.42 -7.57
CA PHE A 170 -3.40 5.80 -8.05
C PHE A 170 -4.22 5.87 -9.35
N LEU A 171 -4.03 4.91 -10.26
CA LEU A 171 -4.84 4.79 -11.47
C LEU A 171 -6.30 4.50 -11.14
N ILE A 172 -6.57 3.60 -10.18
CA ILE A 172 -7.92 3.33 -9.68
C ILE A 172 -8.56 4.60 -9.13
N PHE A 173 -7.85 5.34 -8.27
CA PHE A 173 -8.31 6.64 -7.78
C PHE A 173 -8.62 7.60 -8.93
N SER A 174 -7.71 7.73 -9.89
CA SER A 174 -7.83 8.66 -11.01
C SER A 174 -9.05 8.36 -11.87
N MET A 175 -9.30 7.07 -12.17
CA MET A 175 -10.49 6.62 -12.90
C MET A 175 -11.78 7.00 -12.16
N ILE A 176 -11.88 6.67 -10.87
CA ILE A 176 -13.05 7.00 -10.04
C ILE A 176 -13.27 8.51 -9.98
N TYR A 177 -12.19 9.28 -9.76
CA TYR A 177 -12.24 10.73 -9.68
C TYR A 177 -12.73 11.36 -10.99
N MET A 178 -12.27 10.87 -12.14
CA MET A 178 -12.71 11.31 -13.47
C MET A 178 -14.20 11.04 -13.67
N VAL A 179 -14.67 9.81 -13.39
CA VAL A 179 -16.09 9.44 -13.53
C VAL A 179 -17.00 10.32 -12.66
N ILE A 180 -16.65 10.51 -11.38
CA ILE A 180 -17.43 11.35 -10.46
C ILE A 180 -17.48 12.81 -10.95
N ARG A 181 -16.35 13.34 -11.43
CA ARG A 181 -16.26 14.71 -11.95
C ARG A 181 -17.15 14.90 -13.17
N ASP A 182 -17.14 13.96 -14.10
CA ASP A 182 -17.90 14.05 -15.34
C ASP A 182 -19.41 13.87 -15.10
N CYS A 183 -19.81 12.95 -14.21
CA CYS A 183 -21.20 12.83 -13.75
C CYS A 183 -21.73 14.13 -13.13
N ARG A 184 -20.92 14.79 -12.26
CA ARG A 184 -21.30 16.09 -11.68
C ARG A 184 -21.45 17.17 -12.74
N ARG A 185 -20.56 17.21 -13.74
CA ARG A 185 -20.64 18.18 -14.85
C ARG A 185 -21.90 17.99 -15.69
N LEU A 186 -22.27 16.75 -16.01
CA LEU A 186 -23.48 16.42 -16.76
C LEU A 186 -24.76 16.79 -15.99
N PHE A 187 -24.78 16.52 -14.68
CA PHE A 187 -25.90 16.88 -13.82
C PHE A 187 -26.10 18.41 -13.74
N CYS A 188 -25.02 19.18 -13.49
CA CYS A 188 -25.11 20.65 -13.49
C CYS A 188 -25.59 21.22 -14.83
N ARG A 189 -25.11 20.68 -15.97
CA ARG A 189 -25.58 21.11 -17.30
C ARG A 189 -27.08 20.87 -17.49
N ARG A 190 -27.60 19.70 -17.08
CA ARG A 190 -29.04 19.39 -17.18
C ARG A 190 -29.91 20.29 -16.31
N HIS A 191 -29.44 20.67 -15.12
CA HIS A 191 -30.18 21.58 -14.26
C HIS A 191 -30.21 23.01 -14.80
N MET A 192 -29.09 23.52 -15.33
CA MET A 192 -29.06 24.86 -15.93
C MET A 192 -29.93 24.98 -17.19
N CYS A 193 -30.06 23.91 -17.99
CA CYS A 193 -30.93 23.92 -19.18
C CYS A 193 -32.43 23.73 -18.87
N ARG A 194 -32.84 23.47 -17.63
CA ARG A 194 -34.25 23.34 -17.24
C ARG A 194 -34.84 24.64 -16.66
N GLU A 195 -34.00 25.62 -16.32
CA GLU A 195 -34.43 26.91 -15.76
C GLU A 195 -34.56 28.02 -16.83
N TYR A 196 -34.40 27.68 -18.12
CA TYR A 196 -34.67 28.53 -19.28
C TYR A 196 -35.73 27.87 -20.16
#